data_AF-A0AAX4FSR8-F1
#
_entry.id   AF-A0AAX4FSR8-F1
#
_cell.length_a   1.000
_cell.length_b   1.000
_cell.length_c   1.000
_cell.angle_alpha   90.00
_cell.angle_beta   90.00
_cell.angle_gamma   90.00
#
_symmetry.space_group_name_H-M   'P 1'
#
loop_
_entity.id
_entity.type
_entity.pdbx_description
1 polymer ?
#
loop_
_entity_poly.entity_id
_entity_poly.type
_entity_poly.pdbx_seq_one_letter_code
_entity_poly.pdbx_strand_id
1 'polypeptide(L)' 'MTVTKVEGDHHTEMEIQMVVDCILVDYRVDAAFRDRVVDALIEWAEEHPAEWEGLLERCRQRQSVPV' A
#
# COMPACT_ATOMS: atom_id res chain seq x y z
N MET A 1 -19.69 -9.77 -8.63
CA MET A 1 -18.95 -8.52 -8.94
C MET A 1 -17.83 -8.91 -9.87
N THR A 2 -17.95 -8.51 -11.13
CA THR A 2 -17.02 -8.84 -12.21
C THR A 2 -15.78 -7.97 -12.04
N VAL A 3 -14.63 -8.60 -11.81
CA VAL A 3 -13.35 -7.94 -11.55
C VAL A 3 -12.80 -7.41 -12.88
N THR A 4 -13.07 -6.15 -13.18
CA THR A 4 -12.39 -5.43 -14.25
C THR A 4 -10.98 -5.10 -13.79
N LYS A 5 -10.02 -5.87 -14.31
CA LYS A 5 -8.62 -5.51 -14.42
C LYS A 5 -8.53 -4.10 -15.00
N VAL A 6 -8.09 -3.14 -14.19
CA VAL A 6 -7.76 -1.78 -14.65
C VAL A 6 -6.39 -1.87 -15.29
N GLU A 7 -6.35 -2.09 -16.60
CA GLU A 7 -5.18 -1.80 -17.43
C GLU A 7 -5.04 -0.28 -17.48
N GLY A 8 -4.21 0.30 -16.61
CA GLY A 8 -3.98 1.74 -16.63
C GLY A 8 -3.13 2.32 -15.51
N ASP A 9 -3.32 1.89 -14.25
CA ASP A 9 -2.74 2.59 -13.09
C ASP A 9 -2.11 1.63 -12.08
N HIS A 10 -0.95 2.04 -11.57
CA HIS A 10 0.25 1.19 -11.44
C HIS A 10 0.31 0.27 -10.21
N HIS A 11 -0.75 0.10 -9.42
CA HIS A 11 -0.67 -0.56 -8.11
C HIS A 11 -1.84 -1.51 -7.86
N THR A 12 -1.54 -2.76 -7.47
CA THR A 12 -2.60 -3.70 -7.09
C THR A 12 -3.12 -3.42 -5.68
N GLU A 13 -4.40 -3.68 -5.41
CA GLU A 13 -5.00 -3.55 -4.06
C GLU A 13 -4.16 -4.30 -3.00
N MET A 14 -3.61 -5.46 -3.37
CA MET A 14 -2.74 -6.26 -2.50
C MET A 14 -1.44 -5.53 -2.13
N GLU A 15 -0.81 -4.82 -3.07
CA GLU A 15 0.43 -4.05 -2.80
C GLU A 15 0.13 -2.83 -1.93
N ILE A 16 -0.99 -2.16 -2.16
CA ILE A 16 -1.46 -1.05 -1.33
C ILE A 16 -1.68 -1.53 0.10
N GLN A 17 -2.41 -2.63 0.29
CA GLN A 17 -2.65 -3.18 1.62
C GLN A 17 -1.35 -3.59 2.32
N MET A 18 -0.41 -4.20 1.59
CA MET A 18 0.90 -4.56 2.12
C MET A 18 1.67 -3.35 2.65
N VAL A 19 1.69 -2.25 1.88
CA VAL A 19 2.38 -1.03 2.27
C VAL A 19 1.68 -0.36 3.45
N VAL A 20 0.35 -0.31 3.47
CA VAL A 20 -0.43 0.20 4.60
C VAL A 20 -0.13 -0.58 5.88
N ASP A 21 -0.15 -1.92 5.82
CA ASP A 21 0.15 -2.77 6.97
C ASP A 21 1.60 -2.62 7.43
N CYS A 22 2.54 -2.43 6.49
CA CYS A 22 3.95 -2.16 6.75
C CYS A 22 4.19 -0.80 7.44
N ILE A 23 3.40 0.23 7.12
CA ILE A 23 3.48 1.57 7.72
C ILE A 23 2.78 1.59 9.09
N LEU A 24 1.64 0.91 9.21
CA LEU A 24 0.78 0.93 10.38
C LEU A 24 1.05 -0.22 11.35
N VAL A 25 2.10 -1.02 11.14
CA VAL A 25 2.41 -2.25 11.90
C VAL A 25 2.35 -2.10 13.43
N ASP A 26 2.70 -0.93 13.96
CA ASP A 26 2.69 -0.64 15.42
C ASP A 26 1.54 0.27 15.88
N TYR A 27 0.64 0.66 14.97
CA TYR A 27 -0.47 1.56 15.29
C TYR A 27 -1.80 0.81 15.40
N ARG A 28 -2.43 0.87 16.58
CA ARG A 28 -3.84 0.50 16.70
C ARG A 28 -4.71 1.60 16.10
N VAL A 29 -5.02 1.44 14.82
CA VAL A 29 -5.89 2.36 14.08
C VAL A 29 -7.29 1.78 13.94
N ASP A 30 -8.29 2.66 13.97
CA ASP A 30 -9.64 2.32 13.54
C ASP A 30 -9.71 2.22 12.01
N ALA A 31 -10.72 1.51 11.50
CA ALA A 31 -10.89 1.29 10.06
C ALA A 31 -10.99 2.62 9.27
N ALA A 32 -11.63 3.64 9.83
CA ALA A 32 -11.79 4.94 9.16
C ALA A 32 -10.48 5.73 9.07
N PHE A 33 -9.54 5.54 10.01
CA PHE A 33 -8.19 6.04 9.85
C PHE A 33 -7.42 5.27 8.77
N ARG A 34 -7.54 3.94 8.74
CA ARG A 34 -6.88 3.11 7.73
C ARG A 34 -7.32 3.47 6.31
N ASP A 35 -8.62 3.69 6.09
CA ASP A 35 -9.15 4.09 4.79
C ASP A 35 -8.57 5.44 4.32
N ARG A 36 -8.43 6.41 5.24
CA ARG A 36 -7.77 7.70 4.92
C ARG A 36 -6.29 7.53 4.56
N VAL A 37 -5.59 6.59 5.19
CA VAL A 37 -4.20 6.28 4.86
C VAL A 37 -4.12 5.61 3.48
N VAL A 38 -5.06 4.73 3.14
CA VAL A 38 -5.15 4.13 1.80
C VAL A 38 -5.32 5.21 0.74
N ASP A 39 -6.29 6.12 0.92
CA ASP A 39 -6.55 7.20 -0.04
C ASP A 39 -5.32 8.10 -0.22
N ALA A 40 -4.71 8.53 0.89
CA ALA A 40 -3.52 9.39 0.86
C ALA A 40 -2.29 8.68 0.25
N LEU A 41 -2.16 7.37 0.45
CA LEU A 41 -1.08 6.57 -0.12
C LEU A 41 -1.24 6.41 -1.64
N ILE A 42 -2.47 6.24 -2.13
CA ILE A 42 -2.76 6.15 -3.56
C ILE A 42 -2.43 7.48 -4.23
N GLU A 43 -2.93 8.60 -3.69
CA GLU A 43 -2.64 9.95 -4.19
C GLU A 43 -1.13 10.20 -4.25
N TRP A 44 -0.42 9.88 -3.16
CA TRP A 44 1.04 10.02 -3.11
C TRP A 44 1.76 9.12 -4.14
N ALA A 45 1.30 7.88 -4.34
CA ALA A 45 1.94 6.94 -5.26
C ALA A 45 1.78 7.36 -6.73
N GLU A 46 0.64 7.98 -7.08
CA GLU A 46 0.42 8.58 -8.40
C GLU A 46 1.37 9.75 -8.67
N GLU A 47 1.64 10.58 -7.66
CA GLU A 47 2.59 11.69 -7.75
C GLU A 47 4.07 11.22 -7.75
N HIS A 48 4.35 10.10 -7.09
CA HIS A 48 5.71 9.60 -6.82
C HIS A 48 5.92 8.13 -7.27
N PRO A 49 5.69 7.76 -8.54
CA PRO A 49 5.72 6.37 -8.98
C PRO A 49 7.10 5.71 -8.83
N ALA A 50 8.18 6.47 -8.93
CA ALA A 50 9.54 5.96 -8.74
C ALA A 50 9.86 5.66 -7.26
N GLU A 51 9.25 6.40 -6.33
CA GLU A 51 9.45 6.20 -4.88
C GLU A 51 8.57 5.06 -4.36
N TRP A 52 7.41 4.86 -4.99
CA TRP A 52 6.52 3.74 -4.71
C TRP A 52 7.23 2.39 -4.78
N GLU A 53 7.97 2.12 -5.87
CA GLU A 53 8.68 0.84 -6.03
C GLU A 53 9.67 0.60 -4.88
N GLY A 54 10.42 1.63 -4.48
CA GLY A 54 11.36 1.55 -3.37
C GLY A 54 10.67 1.34 -2.02
N LEU A 55 9.50 1.94 -1.80
CA LEU A 55 8.70 1.73 -0.59
C LEU A 55 8.14 0.30 -0.53
N LEU A 56 7.58 -0.18 -1.64
CA LEU A 56 7.03 -1.52 -1.78
C LEU A 56 8.09 -2.59 -1.53
N GLU A 57 9.30 -2.43 -2.08
CA GLU A 57 10.38 -3.39 -1.87
C GLU A 57 10.83 -3.44 -0.41
N ARG A 58 10.95 -2.28 0.27
CA ARG A 58 11.25 -2.24 1.72
C ARG A 58 10.18 -2.96 2.53
N CYS A 59 8.91 -2.80 2.17
CA CYS A 59 7.81 -3.46 2.87
C CYS A 59 7.79 -4.98 2.62
N ARG A 60 8.07 -5.43 1.40
CA ARG A 60 8.25 -6.86 1.07
C ARG A 60 9.39 -7.48 1.87
N GLN A 61 10.52 -6.77 1.99
CA GLN A 61 11.67 -7.24 2.76
C GLN A 61 11.32 -7.38 4.25
N ARG A 62 10.62 -6.41 4.84
CA ARG A 62 10.18 -6.48 6.26
C ARG A 62 9.25 -7.66 6.53
N GLN A 63 8.31 -7.96 5.64
CA GLN A 63 7.43 -9.14 5.80
C GLN A 63 8.17 -10.47 5.63
N SER A 64 9.29 -10.48 4.90
CA SER A 64 10.10 -11.67 4.66
C SER A 64 11.10 -11.97 5.79
N VAL A 65 11.31 -11.03 6.72
CA VAL A 65 12.11 -11.25 7.94
C VAL A 65 11.19 -11.90 8.98
N PRO A 66 11.36 -13.19 9.30
CA PRO A 66 10.57 -13.80 10.37
C PRO A 66 10.96 -13.15 11.71
N VAL A 67 9.95 -12.71 12.45
CA VAL A 67 10.07 -12.39 13.89
C VAL A 67 10.38 -13.65 14.68
#